data_AF-A0A5J4PC68-F1
#
_entry.id   AF-A0A5J4PC68-F1
#
_cell.length_a   1.000
_cell.length_b   1.000
_cell.length_c   1.000
_cell.angle_alpha   90.00
_cell.angle_beta   90.00
_cell.angle_gamma   90.00
#
_symmetry.space_group_name_H-M   'P 1'
#
loop_
_entity.id
_entity.type
_entity.pdbx_description
1 polymer ?
#
loop_
_entity_poly.entity_id
_entity_poly.type
_entity_poly.pdbx_seq_one_letter_code
_entity_poly.pdbx_strand_id
1 'polypeptide(L)'
;GAFQPLALLALKGELPESLREGQVRNALTSVMKRMFSAGEIFGEKGFLQLGFAGHQPGISDGYTNNGSMYLTSLVFLPLGLPADHSFWTSEALNWTAKKAWNGEEFPKDHAEE
;
A
#
# COMPACT_ATOMS: atom_id res chain seq x y z
N GLY A 1 -0.35 5.61 -7.47
CA GLY A 1 -0.37 5.93 -6.03
C GLY A 1 -1.65 5.51 -5.34
N ALA A 2 -2.13 4.27 -5.54
CA ALA A 2 -3.39 3.80 -4.95
C ALA A 2 -3.37 3.68 -3.41
N PHE A 3 -2.17 3.62 -2.81
CA PHE A 3 -1.99 3.36 -1.38
C PHE A 3 -1.59 4.60 -0.55
N GLN A 4 -1.26 5.72 -1.21
CA GLN A 4 -0.91 6.95 -0.52
C GLN A 4 -2.06 7.51 0.32
N PRO A 5 -3.34 7.50 -0.13
CA PRO A 5 -4.43 8.02 0.68
C PRO A 5 -4.59 7.28 2.02
N LEU A 6 -4.55 5.94 2.01
CA LEU A 6 -4.63 5.14 3.22
C LEU A 6 -3.45 5.39 4.17
N ALA A 7 -2.24 5.50 3.63
CA ALA A 7 -1.04 5.82 4.39
C ALA A 7 -1.11 7.22 5.02
N LEU A 8 -1.66 8.20 4.30
CA LEU A 8 -1.85 9.56 4.79
C LEU A 8 -2.94 9.63 5.87
N LEU A 9 -4.09 8.99 5.65
CA LEU A 9 -5.18 8.94 6.63
C LEU A 9 -4.72 8.25 7.92
N ALA A 10 -3.95 7.17 7.81
CA ALA A 10 -3.33 6.52 8.97
C ALA A 10 -2.42 7.47 9.74
N LEU A 11 -1.52 8.20 9.05
CA LEU A 11 -0.65 9.19 9.69
C LEU A 11 -1.44 10.31 10.39
N LYS A 12 -2.56 10.74 9.81
CA LYS A 12 -3.40 11.80 10.36
C LYS A 12 -4.38 11.32 11.45
N GLY A 13 -4.53 10.01 11.65
CA GLY A 13 -5.58 9.47 12.51
C GLY A 13 -7.00 9.68 11.95
N GLU A 14 -7.14 9.76 10.63
CA GLU A 14 -8.39 10.06 9.90
C GLU A 14 -8.95 8.82 9.16
N LEU A 15 -8.53 7.61 9.54
CA LEU A 15 -9.12 6.40 8.98
C LEU A 15 -10.57 6.26 9.46
N PRO A 16 -11.54 5.94 8.57
CA PRO A 16 -12.90 5.68 8.99
C PRO A 16 -12.97 4.41 9.86
N GLU A 17 -13.97 4.32 10.74
CA GLU A 17 -14.13 3.19 11.68
C GLU A 17 -14.21 1.83 10.97
N SER A 18 -14.77 1.82 9.75
CA SER A 18 -14.85 0.65 8.88
C SER A 18 -13.48 0.14 8.41
N LEU A 19 -12.44 0.99 8.42
CA LEU A 19 -11.06 0.68 8.04
C LEU A 19 -10.12 0.68 9.25
N ARG A 20 -10.21 -0.39 10.05
CA ARG A 20 -9.32 -0.60 11.19
C ARG A 20 -7.85 -0.54 10.80
N GLU A 21 -7.03 0.09 11.63
CA GLU A 21 -5.62 0.33 11.34
C GLU A 21 -4.82 -0.95 11.08
N GLY A 22 -5.09 -2.02 11.84
CA GLY A 22 -4.47 -3.32 11.64
C GLY A 22 -4.79 -3.95 10.27
N GLN A 23 -5.97 -3.65 9.70
CA GLN A 23 -6.35 -4.03 8.34
C GLN A 23 -5.55 -3.24 7.31
N VAL A 24 -5.45 -1.92 7.49
CA VAL A 24 -4.71 -1.02 6.61
C VAL A 24 -3.22 -1.36 6.63
N ARG A 25 -2.60 -1.50 7.80
CA ARG A 25 -1.18 -1.89 7.95
C ARG A 25 -0.91 -3.20 7.21
N ASN A 26 -1.74 -4.21 7.42
CA ASN A 26 -1.55 -5.52 6.80
C ASN A 26 -1.68 -5.46 5.27
N ALA A 27 -2.66 -4.71 4.75
CA ALA A 27 -2.84 -4.49 3.32
C ALA A 27 -1.63 -3.80 2.68
N LEU A 28 -1.21 -2.65 3.25
CA LEU A 28 -0.06 -1.88 2.77
C LEU A 28 1.21 -2.74 2.79
N THR A 29 1.45 -3.47 3.89
CA THR A 29 2.60 -4.37 4.03
C THR A 29 2.60 -5.46 2.97
N SER A 30 1.45 -6.06 2.70
CA SER A 30 1.33 -7.14 1.72
C SER A 30 1.61 -6.67 0.29
N VAL A 31 1.11 -5.48 -0.06
CA VAL A 31 1.40 -4.84 -1.35
C VAL A 31 2.88 -4.52 -1.49
N MET A 32 3.48 -3.87 -0.48
CA MET A 32 4.90 -3.55 -0.49
C MET A 32 5.75 -4.81 -0.67
N LYS A 33 5.47 -5.85 0.11
CA LYS A 33 6.18 -7.13 -0.02
C LYS A 33 6.05 -7.68 -1.44
N ARG A 34 4.84 -7.69 -2.01
CA ARG A 34 4.63 -8.22 -3.37
C ARG A 34 5.34 -7.41 -4.46
N MET A 35 5.36 -6.08 -4.33
CA MET A 35 6.02 -5.18 -5.29
C MET A 35 7.54 -5.34 -5.20
N PHE A 36 8.12 -5.16 -4.00
CA PHE A 36 9.57 -5.14 -3.81
C PHE A 36 10.22 -6.54 -3.84
N SER A 37 9.45 -7.61 -3.66
CA SER A 37 9.97 -8.98 -3.87
C SER A 37 9.96 -9.42 -5.33
N ALA A 38 9.39 -8.62 -6.25
CA ALA A 38 9.42 -8.92 -7.66
C ALA A 38 10.84 -8.72 -8.22
N GLY A 39 11.27 -9.63 -9.09
CA GLY A 39 12.56 -9.51 -9.77
C GLY A 39 12.61 -8.24 -10.64
N GLU A 40 13.83 -7.73 -10.86
CA GLU A 40 14.09 -6.62 -11.79
C GLU A 40 13.40 -5.29 -11.43
N ILE A 41 13.00 -5.09 -10.17
CA ILE A 41 12.46 -3.79 -9.73
C ILE A 41 13.54 -2.71 -9.60
N PHE A 42 14.79 -3.12 -9.30
CA PHE A 42 15.96 -2.25 -9.30
C PHE A 42 16.83 -2.53 -10.52
N GLY A 43 17.23 -1.47 -11.22
CA GLY A 43 18.14 -1.58 -12.35
C GLY A 43 19.60 -1.74 -11.93
N GLU A 44 20.49 -1.83 -12.91
CA GLU A 44 21.94 -1.98 -12.70
C GLU A 44 22.55 -0.90 -11.80
N LYS A 45 21.99 0.31 -11.82
CA LYS A 45 22.43 1.45 -11.01
C LYS A 45 21.78 1.50 -9.62
N GLY A 46 20.98 0.51 -9.24
CA GLY A 46 20.29 0.43 -7.95
C GLY A 46 19.07 1.33 -7.80
N PHE A 47 18.58 1.95 -8.88
CA PHE A 47 17.36 2.77 -8.87
C PHE A 47 16.15 1.95 -9.27
N LEU A 48 14.97 2.36 -8.79
CA LEU A 48 13.70 1.81 -9.26
C LEU A 48 13.55 2.03 -10.77
N GLN A 49 13.18 0.96 -11.47
CA GLN A 49 12.88 0.98 -12.90
C GLN A 49 11.39 1.08 -13.17
N LEU A 50 11.03 1.45 -14.40
CA LEU A 50 9.64 1.54 -14.85
C LEU A 50 8.92 0.19 -14.73
N GLY A 51 7.79 0.20 -14.04
CA GLY A 51 6.92 -0.97 -13.90
C GLY A 51 6.06 -0.92 -12.63
N PHE A 52 5.42 -2.04 -12.31
CA PHE A 52 4.56 -2.18 -11.13
C PHE A 52 5.07 -3.26 -10.17
N ALA A 53 5.36 -4.45 -10.69
CA ALA A 53 5.93 -5.57 -9.95
C ALA A 53 7.05 -6.21 -10.78
N GLY A 54 8.16 -5.48 -10.92
CA GLY A 54 9.30 -5.79 -11.78
C GLY A 54 9.41 -4.81 -12.95
N HIS A 55 10.27 -5.11 -13.92
CA HIS A 55 10.47 -4.25 -15.09
C HIS A 55 9.33 -4.44 -16.11
N GLN A 56 8.36 -3.51 -16.10
CA GLN A 56 7.15 -3.56 -16.93
C GLN A 56 6.93 -2.21 -17.64
N PRO A 57 7.87 -1.76 -18.50
CA PRO A 57 7.83 -0.40 -19.06
C PRO A 57 6.61 -0.13 -19.94
N GLY A 58 5.98 -1.16 -20.51
CA GLY A 58 4.80 -0.99 -21.36
C GLY A 58 3.55 -0.43 -20.67
N ILE A 59 3.51 -0.41 -19.34
CA ILE A 59 2.38 0.16 -18.58
C ILE A 59 2.57 1.65 -18.25
N SER A 60 3.73 2.21 -18.58
CA SER A 60 4.06 3.60 -18.24
C SER A 60 3.53 4.57 -19.28
N ASP A 61 2.98 5.69 -18.84
CA ASP A 61 2.69 6.83 -19.71
C ASP A 61 3.99 7.48 -20.19
N GLY A 62 3.95 8.17 -21.34
CA GLY A 62 5.14 8.78 -21.96
C GLY A 62 5.87 9.85 -21.13
N TYR A 63 5.27 10.36 -20.06
CA TYR A 63 5.89 11.30 -19.12
C TYR A 63 6.52 10.63 -17.90
N THR A 64 6.37 9.30 -17.75
CA THR A 64 6.87 8.55 -16.60
C THR A 64 8.39 8.36 -16.71
N ASN A 65 9.10 8.52 -15.60
CA ASN A 65 10.53 8.21 -15.52
C ASN A 65 10.86 7.50 -14.19
N ASN A 66 12.13 7.15 -13.99
CA ASN A 66 12.58 6.48 -12.75
C ASN A 66 12.24 7.29 -11.49
N GLY A 67 12.23 8.63 -11.56
CA GLY A 67 11.83 9.49 -10.44
C GLY A 67 10.36 9.29 -10.05
N SER A 68 9.46 9.10 -11.02
CA SER A 68 8.04 8.81 -10.78
C SER A 68 7.84 7.54 -9.94
N MET A 69 8.73 6.55 -10.07
CA MET A 69 8.63 5.29 -9.32
C MET A 69 8.78 5.48 -7.82
N TYR A 70 9.50 6.52 -7.39
CA TYR A 70 9.70 6.83 -5.97
C TYR A 70 8.46 7.40 -5.28
N LEU A 71 7.37 7.71 -6.01
CA LEU A 71 6.06 7.96 -5.39
C LEU A 71 5.57 6.77 -4.56
N THR A 72 6.09 5.56 -4.82
CA THR A 72 5.84 4.38 -3.96
C THR A 72 6.26 4.63 -2.50
N SER A 73 7.24 5.50 -2.24
CA SER A 73 7.71 5.83 -0.89
C SER A 73 6.64 6.50 -0.02
N LEU A 74 5.58 7.05 -0.61
CA LEU A 74 4.47 7.65 0.12
C LEU A 74 3.69 6.61 0.95
N VAL A 75 3.90 5.31 0.71
CA VAL A 75 3.37 4.25 1.58
C VAL A 75 3.99 4.28 2.99
N PHE A 76 5.16 4.91 3.16
CA PHE A 76 5.88 5.01 4.42
C PHE A 76 5.46 6.20 5.29
N LEU A 77 4.45 6.98 4.89
CA LEU A 77 3.92 8.07 5.71
C LEU A 77 3.61 7.67 7.17
N PRO A 78 3.06 6.47 7.47
CA PRO A 78 2.80 6.06 8.85
C PRO A 78 4.04 5.96 9.73
N LEU A 79 5.27 5.93 9.18
CA LEU A 79 6.50 5.98 9.98
C LEU A 79 6.64 7.27 10.81
N GLY A 80 5.82 8.29 10.54
CA GLY A 80 5.69 9.47 11.41
C GLY A 80 4.90 9.24 12.70
N LEU A 81 4.25 8.08 12.87
CA LEU A 81 3.49 7.73 14.07
C LEU A 81 4.42 7.27 15.21
N PRO A 82 4.06 7.52 16.50
CA PRO A 82 4.75 6.95 17.65
C PRO A 82 4.88 5.42 17.58
N ALA A 83 5.95 4.85 18.12
CA ALA A 83 6.22 3.41 18.05
C ALA A 83 5.17 2.54 18.76
N ASP A 84 4.47 3.11 19.75
CA ASP A 84 3.38 2.50 20.53
C ASP A 84 1.98 2.76 19.95
N HIS A 85 1.88 3.51 18.85
CA HIS A 85 0.61 3.83 18.19
C HIS A 85 -0.15 2.56 17.80
N SER A 86 -1.48 2.59 17.91
CA SER A 86 -2.36 1.44 17.61
C SER A 86 -2.19 0.93 16.18
N PHE A 87 -1.79 1.77 15.23
CA PHE A 87 -1.42 1.35 13.88
C PHE A 87 -0.37 0.23 13.88
N TRP A 88 0.62 0.29 14.78
CA TRP A 88 1.69 -0.70 14.90
C TRP A 88 1.34 -1.86 15.81
N THR A 89 0.54 -1.62 16.85
CA THR A 89 0.32 -2.59 17.93
C THR A 89 -0.98 -3.39 17.78
N SER A 90 -1.95 -2.89 17.02
CA SER A 90 -3.21 -3.60 16.75
C SER A 90 -2.97 -4.91 15.99
N GLU A 91 -3.87 -5.87 16.18
CA GLU A 91 -3.86 -7.14 15.46
C GLU A 91 -3.89 -6.93 13.93
N ALA A 92 -3.11 -7.72 13.19
CA ALA A 92 -3.15 -7.69 11.73
C ALA A 92 -4.44 -8.34 11.22
N LEU A 93 -5.27 -7.58 10.49
CA LEU A 93 -6.55 -8.07 9.97
C LEU A 93 -6.48 -8.28 8.45
N ASN A 94 -7.21 -9.25 7.91
CA ASN A 94 -7.36 -9.41 6.47
C ASN A 94 -8.11 -8.21 5.87
N TRP A 95 -7.63 -7.70 4.74
CA TRP A 95 -8.33 -6.65 3.99
C TRP A 95 -9.42 -7.23 3.09
N THR A 96 -10.34 -6.35 2.65
CA THR A 96 -11.55 -6.72 1.91
C THR A 96 -11.28 -7.69 0.75
N ALA A 97 -10.34 -7.37 -0.14
CA ALA A 97 -10.04 -8.25 -1.27
C ALA A 97 -9.50 -9.63 -0.83
N LYS A 98 -8.66 -9.71 0.21
CA LYS A 98 -8.16 -11.00 0.71
C LYS A 98 -9.29 -11.84 1.32
N LYS A 99 -10.19 -11.22 2.08
CA LYS A 99 -11.40 -11.88 2.61
C LYS A 99 -12.25 -12.45 1.47
N ALA A 100 -12.51 -11.63 0.46
CA ALA A 100 -13.31 -12.01 -0.71
C ALA A 100 -12.73 -13.22 -1.46
N TRP A 101 -11.42 -13.22 -1.75
CA TRP A 101 -10.75 -14.34 -2.44
C TRP A 101 -10.68 -15.63 -1.61
N ASN A 102 -10.81 -15.52 -0.28
CA ASN A 102 -10.81 -16.66 0.63
C ASN A 102 -12.22 -17.16 1.01
N GLY A 103 -13.27 -16.53 0.51
CA GLY A 103 -14.65 -16.86 0.90
C GLY A 103 -14.99 -16.47 2.35
N GLU A 104 -14.24 -15.54 2.95
CA GLU A 104 -14.55 -14.98 4.27
C GLU A 104 -15.64 -13.91 4.14
N GLU A 105 -16.44 -13.72 5.19
CA GLU A 105 -17.42 -12.64 5.23
C GLU A 105 -16.74 -11.26 5.32
N PHE A 106 -17.31 -10.28 4.63
CA PHE A 106 -16.91 -8.88 4.71
C PHE A 106 -18.11 -7.95 4.43
N PRO A 107 -18.11 -6.71 4.94
CA PRO A 107 -19.19 -5.76 4.68
C PRO A 107 -19.38 -5.51 3.19
N LYS A 108 -20.63 -5.37 2.75
CA LYS A 108 -20.94 -4.97 1.37
C LYS A 108 -20.39 -3.56 1.12
N ASP A 109 -19.80 -3.37 -0.05
CA ASP A 109 -19.33 -2.06 -0.49
C ASP A 109 -20.54 -1.14 -0.76
N HIS A 110 -20.52 0.04 -0.15
CA HIS A 110 -21.53 1.08 -0.29
C HIS A 110 -20.82 2.42 -0.39
N ALA A 111 -21.30 3.32 -1.25
CA ALA A 111 -20.91 4.71 -1.15
C ALA A 111 -21.47 5.25 0.18
N GLU A 112 -20.60 5.73 1.07
CA GLU A 112 -21.05 6.50 2.24
C GLU A 112 -21.63 7.84 1.75
N GLU A 113 -22.74 8.29 2.36
CA GLU A 113 -23.38 9.58 2.06
C GLU A 113 -22.53 10.78 2.49
#